data_AF-A0A8T3NA70-F1
#
_entry.id   AF-A0A8T3NA70-F1
#
_cell.length_a   1.000
_cell.length_b   1.000
_cell.length_c   1.000
_cell.angle_alpha   90.00
_cell.angle_beta   90.00
_cell.angle_gamma   90.00
#
_symmetry.space_group_name_H-M   'P 1'
#
loop_
_entity.id
_entity.type
_entity.pdbx_description
1 polymer ?
#
loop_
_entity_poly.entity_id
_entity_poly.type
_entity_poly.pdbx_seq_one_letter_code
_entity_poly.pdbx_strand_id
1 'polypeptide(L)'
;MSQQFTTVLRELGVEHLLCMPFASEQKGTIERALKTMSHGILDLLPGFIGHNVAERKVIEARKSFAQRVMTPGETIEVSLTAAELQKRLDEWSEHLYARASHEGEGMDGQSPWAKAQALKQPVHRIEDERALDMLLCELGGTRTVTKKGLRFERAQYIDPLLCLHAGHTVTIRRDAGDMGRLYVYAAEDSEEFAAGEFICVAKNPELTGISRQQVAGAARHLQRELNRAHGEEHRQLRARIKQDPVQAIIEHAIAQSRNVTRLPPRSTPYSTQALEQTGRAARAGKMPAPKPWTAAEKAYHEKINAEIEAAASVVEVHDPDGSLRHYRWVRIGRRIEAGEAVKDDDRTGWERYRVSDDYRFMERICADFGMTIDQVVGSRAQALPE
;
A
#
# COMPACT_ATOMS: atom_id res chain seq x y z
N MET A 1 -14.27 -3.77 -17.16
CA MET A 1 -13.30 -4.54 -16.35
C MET A 1 -12.65 -3.60 -15.36
N SER A 2 -12.38 -4.03 -14.12
CA SER A 2 -11.78 -3.13 -13.12
C SER A 2 -10.39 -2.69 -13.58
N GLN A 3 -10.16 -1.38 -13.68
CA GLN A 3 -8.87 -0.81 -14.06
C GLN A 3 -7.76 -1.26 -13.09
N GLN A 4 -8.09 -1.35 -11.80
CA GLN A 4 -7.19 -1.83 -10.76
C GLN A 4 -6.70 -3.26 -11.03
N PHE A 5 -7.61 -4.17 -11.39
CA PHE A 5 -7.27 -5.56 -11.69
C PHE A 5 -6.32 -5.65 -12.90
N THR A 6 -6.62 -4.94 -13.98
CA THR A 6 -5.77 -4.95 -15.19
C THR A 6 -4.40 -4.31 -14.96
N THR A 7 -4.32 -3.27 -14.11
CA THR A 7 -3.05 -2.64 -13.75
C THR A 7 -2.17 -3.59 -12.94
N VAL A 8 -2.74 -4.30 -11.96
CA VAL A 8 -1.97 -5.27 -11.16
C VAL A 8 -1.40 -6.39 -12.03
N LEU A 9 -2.20 -6.93 -12.96
CA LEU A 9 -1.69 -7.96 -13.88
C LEU A 9 -0.53 -7.44 -14.73
N ARG A 10 -0.66 -6.23 -15.29
CA ARG A 10 0.41 -5.58 -16.06
C ARG A 10 1.69 -5.40 -15.22
N GLU A 11 1.55 -4.94 -13.99
CA GLU A 11 2.68 -4.68 -13.08
C GLU A 11 3.36 -5.96 -12.59
N LEU A 12 2.61 -7.05 -12.49
CA LEU A 12 3.12 -8.40 -12.25
C LEU A 12 3.66 -9.07 -13.51
N GLY A 13 3.63 -8.41 -14.68
CA GLY A 13 4.05 -8.99 -15.95
C GLY A 13 3.17 -10.17 -16.40
N VAL A 14 1.95 -10.27 -15.89
CA VAL A 14 0.99 -11.33 -16.23
C VAL A 14 0.18 -10.89 -17.44
N GLU A 15 0.36 -11.61 -18.54
CA GLU A 15 -0.45 -11.41 -19.73
C GLU A 15 -1.91 -11.80 -19.45
N HIS A 16 -2.83 -10.87 -19.73
CA HIS A 16 -4.24 -11.07 -19.51
C HIS A 16 -4.94 -11.38 -20.84
N LEU A 17 -5.10 -12.67 -21.12
CA LEU A 17 -5.76 -13.16 -22.34
C LEU A 17 -7.28 -13.07 -22.22
N LEU A 18 -7.91 -12.28 -23.09
CA LEU A 18 -9.36 -12.10 -23.14
C LEU A 18 -9.98 -12.97 -24.23
N CYS A 19 -11.14 -13.57 -23.92
CA CYS A 19 -11.96 -14.18 -24.95
C CYS A 19 -12.51 -13.10 -25.90
N MET A 20 -12.53 -13.41 -27.19
CA MET A 20 -13.20 -12.59 -28.20
C MET A 20 -14.72 -12.53 -27.90
N PRO A 21 -15.37 -11.38 -28.14
CA PRO A 21 -16.82 -11.29 -28.04
C PRO A 21 -17.50 -12.36 -28.91
N PHE A 22 -18.51 -13.03 -28.37
CA PHE A 22 -19.28 -14.09 -29.01
C PHE A 22 -18.52 -15.39 -29.34
N ALA A 23 -17.24 -15.51 -28.98
CA ALA A 23 -16.45 -16.74 -29.12
C ALA A 23 -16.67 -17.68 -27.92
N SER A 24 -17.84 -18.33 -27.88
CA SER A 24 -18.21 -19.27 -26.80
C SER A 24 -17.23 -20.43 -26.63
N GLU A 25 -16.62 -20.87 -27.72
CA GLU A 25 -15.63 -21.95 -27.79
C GLU A 25 -14.38 -21.66 -26.94
N GLN A 26 -14.03 -20.38 -26.76
CA GLN A 26 -12.88 -19.97 -25.94
C GLN A 26 -13.14 -20.11 -24.43
N LYS A 27 -14.39 -20.39 -24.02
CA LYS A 27 -14.77 -20.64 -22.62
C LYS A 27 -14.80 -22.12 -22.25
N GLY A 28 -14.55 -23.02 -23.21
CA GLY A 28 -14.69 -24.47 -23.00
C GLY A 28 -13.88 -25.01 -21.82
N THR A 29 -12.71 -24.44 -21.52
CA THR A 29 -11.86 -24.86 -20.40
C THR A 29 -12.50 -24.57 -19.03
N ILE A 30 -13.02 -23.36 -18.83
CA ILE A 30 -13.65 -22.98 -17.55
C ILE A 30 -14.99 -23.69 -17.37
N GLU A 31 -15.78 -23.83 -18.44
CA GLU A 31 -17.05 -24.55 -18.39
C GLU A 31 -16.86 -26.03 -18.05
N ARG A 32 -15.82 -26.67 -18.60
CA ARG A 32 -15.46 -28.05 -18.26
C ARG A 32 -15.06 -28.18 -16.79
N ALA A 33 -14.23 -27.27 -16.28
CA ALA A 33 -13.79 -27.28 -14.88
C ALA A 33 -14.97 -27.08 -13.91
N LEU A 34 -15.85 -26.11 -14.18
CA LEU A 34 -17.06 -25.86 -13.40
C LEU A 34 -18.01 -27.06 -13.43
N LYS A 35 -18.17 -27.69 -14.59
CA LYS A 35 -18.96 -28.91 -14.73
C LYS A 35 -18.39 -30.06 -13.90
N THR A 36 -17.07 -30.28 -13.92
CA THR A 36 -16.40 -31.30 -13.09
C THR A 36 -16.55 -31.04 -11.60
N MET A 37 -16.44 -29.77 -11.17
CA MET A 37 -16.68 -29.39 -9.78
C MET A 37 -18.13 -29.61 -9.35
N SER A 38 -19.08 -29.20 -10.21
CA SER A 38 -20.51 -29.36 -9.96
C SER A 38 -20.87 -30.83 -9.75
N HIS A 39 -20.59 -31.68 -10.74
CA HIS A 39 -20.85 -33.11 -10.68
C HIS A 39 -19.93 -33.90 -9.75
N GLY A 40 -18.84 -33.29 -9.29
CA GLY A 40 -17.84 -33.94 -8.44
C GLY A 40 -18.15 -33.80 -6.97
N ILE A 41 -18.25 -32.56 -6.48
CA ILE A 41 -18.45 -32.28 -5.04
C ILE A 41 -19.77 -31.60 -4.75
N LEU A 42 -20.18 -30.60 -5.56
CA LEU A 42 -21.33 -29.77 -5.22
C LEU A 42 -22.63 -30.57 -5.16
N ASP A 43 -22.81 -31.54 -6.05
CA ASP A 43 -23.96 -32.46 -6.06
C ASP A 43 -24.14 -33.24 -4.76
N LEU A 44 -23.04 -33.45 -4.04
CA LEU A 44 -23.02 -34.22 -2.82
C LEU A 44 -23.19 -33.34 -1.58
N LEU A 45 -23.06 -32.02 -1.71
CA LEU A 45 -23.15 -31.09 -0.58
C LEU A 45 -24.60 -30.84 -0.16
N PRO A 46 -24.84 -30.71 1.17
CA PRO A 46 -26.16 -30.31 1.65
C PRO A 46 -26.52 -28.91 1.15
N GLY A 47 -27.77 -28.73 0.73
CA GLY A 47 -28.25 -27.49 0.13
C GLY A 47 -28.09 -27.41 -1.39
N PHE A 48 -27.57 -28.45 -2.05
CA PHE A 48 -27.58 -28.55 -3.51
C PHE A 48 -29.02 -28.59 -4.04
N ILE A 49 -29.30 -27.75 -5.05
CA ILE A 49 -30.64 -27.57 -5.63
C ILE A 49 -30.74 -28.06 -7.08
N GLY A 50 -29.76 -28.81 -7.59
CA GLY A 50 -29.78 -29.31 -8.97
C GLY A 50 -29.07 -28.37 -9.96
N HIS A 51 -28.67 -28.93 -11.10
CA HIS A 51 -27.95 -28.22 -12.17
C HIS A 51 -28.88 -27.38 -13.06
N ASN A 52 -30.18 -27.61 -12.98
CA ASN A 52 -31.18 -26.90 -13.79
C ASN A 52 -32.53 -26.80 -13.06
N VAL A 53 -33.43 -25.98 -13.60
CA VAL A 53 -34.75 -25.70 -13.00
C VAL A 53 -35.63 -26.96 -12.88
N ALA A 54 -35.51 -27.92 -13.80
CA ALA A 54 -36.29 -29.16 -13.73
C ALA A 54 -35.79 -30.08 -12.62
N GLU A 55 -34.48 -30.24 -12.50
CA GLU A 55 -33.83 -31.00 -11.44
C GLU A 55 -34.08 -30.36 -10.06
N ARG A 56 -34.04 -29.03 -10.00
CA ARG A 56 -34.45 -28.26 -8.83
C ARG A 56 -35.87 -28.58 -8.39
N LYS A 57 -36.83 -28.57 -9.31
CA LYS A 57 -38.23 -28.94 -9.03
C LYS A 57 -38.33 -30.38 -8.52
N VAL A 58 -37.53 -31.31 -9.04
CA VAL A 58 -37.50 -32.71 -8.59
C VAL A 58 -36.91 -32.83 -7.18
N ILE A 59 -35.82 -32.14 -6.89
CA ILE A 59 -35.16 -32.13 -5.58
C ILE A 59 -36.08 -31.47 -4.54
N GLU A 60 -36.69 -30.34 -4.88
CA GLU A 60 -37.68 -29.65 -4.07
C GLU A 60 -38.96 -30.48 -3.89
N ALA A 61 -39.37 -31.30 -4.85
CA ALA A 61 -40.50 -32.23 -4.72
C ALA A 61 -40.17 -33.46 -3.86
N ARG A 62 -38.89 -33.88 -3.83
CA ARG A 62 -38.38 -34.98 -2.98
C ARG A 62 -38.21 -34.56 -1.53
N LYS A 63 -37.89 -33.30 -1.24
CA LYS A 63 -38.05 -32.72 0.11
C LYS A 63 -39.53 -32.81 0.46
N SER A 64 -39.86 -33.79 1.30
CA SER A 64 -41.19 -34.38 1.44
C SER A 64 -42.33 -33.35 1.47
N PHE A 65 -43.42 -33.67 0.77
CA PHE A 65 -44.73 -33.01 0.88
C PHE A 65 -45.11 -32.65 2.34
N ALA A 66 -44.65 -33.44 3.32
CA ALA A 66 -44.83 -33.23 4.75
C ALA A 66 -44.17 -31.95 5.34
N GLN A 67 -43.05 -31.46 4.80
CA GLN A 67 -42.41 -30.22 5.29
C GLN A 67 -43.10 -28.95 4.76
N ARG A 68 -43.72 -29.03 3.57
CA ARG A 68 -44.42 -27.90 2.94
C ARG A 68 -45.75 -27.54 3.60
N VAL A 69 -46.39 -28.49 4.29
CA VAL A 69 -47.68 -28.27 4.95
C VAL A 69 -47.55 -27.47 6.27
N MET A 70 -46.36 -27.36 6.85
CA MET A 70 -46.19 -26.84 8.23
C MET A 70 -45.52 -25.47 8.38
N THR A 71 -45.04 -24.79 7.32
CA THR A 71 -44.42 -23.46 7.51
C THR A 71 -44.59 -22.53 6.29
N PRO A 72 -45.47 -21.53 6.36
CA PRO A 72 -45.51 -20.42 5.40
C PRO A 72 -44.29 -19.51 5.63
N GLY A 73 -43.44 -19.36 4.62
CA GLY A 73 -42.21 -18.57 4.70
C GLY A 73 -40.97 -19.46 4.51
N GLU A 74 -40.69 -19.81 3.26
CA GLU A 74 -39.57 -20.67 2.88
C GLU A 74 -38.25 -19.98 3.24
N THR A 75 -37.69 -20.36 4.40
CA THR A 75 -36.38 -19.90 4.83
C THR A 75 -35.37 -20.78 4.10
N ILE A 76 -34.48 -20.19 3.30
CA ILE A 76 -33.38 -20.93 2.67
C ILE A 76 -32.57 -21.56 3.81
N GLU A 77 -32.64 -22.88 3.95
CA GLU A 77 -31.91 -23.63 4.96
C GLU A 77 -30.42 -23.61 4.59
N VAL A 78 -29.70 -22.57 5.05
CA VAL A 78 -28.26 -22.43 4.86
C VAL A 78 -27.57 -23.54 5.66
N SER A 79 -27.30 -24.64 4.97
CA SER A 79 -26.77 -25.87 5.57
C SER A 79 -25.24 -25.85 5.72
N LEU A 80 -24.56 -24.89 5.08
CA LEU A 80 -23.11 -24.70 5.12
C LEU A 80 -22.77 -23.22 5.20
N THR A 81 -21.80 -22.90 6.06
CA THR A 81 -21.15 -21.59 6.06
C THR A 81 -20.18 -21.46 4.88
N ALA A 82 -19.83 -20.22 4.51
CA ALA A 82 -18.85 -19.97 3.45
C ALA A 82 -17.48 -20.60 3.76
N ALA A 83 -17.07 -20.60 5.03
CA ALA A 83 -15.81 -21.21 5.48
C ALA A 83 -15.84 -22.74 5.36
N GLU A 84 -16.96 -23.38 5.68
CA GLU A 84 -17.12 -24.83 5.52
C GLU A 84 -17.15 -25.23 4.05
N LEU A 85 -17.84 -24.46 3.19
CA LEU A 85 -17.83 -24.69 1.76
C LEU A 85 -16.40 -24.55 1.18
N GLN A 86 -15.68 -23.47 1.54
CA GLN A 86 -14.29 -23.26 1.13
C GLN A 86 -13.43 -24.47 1.52
N LYS A 87 -13.50 -24.89 2.78
CA LYS A 87 -12.73 -26.05 3.27
C LYS A 87 -13.04 -27.32 2.47
N ARG A 88 -14.31 -27.61 2.20
CA ARG A 88 -14.71 -28.79 1.42
C ARG A 88 -14.21 -28.71 -0.02
N LEU A 89 -14.24 -27.54 -0.65
CA LEU A 89 -13.71 -27.31 -2.00
C LEU A 89 -12.19 -27.44 -2.05
N ASP A 90 -11.48 -26.93 -1.05
CA ASP A 90 -10.03 -27.05 -0.93
C ASP A 90 -9.63 -28.53 -0.79
N GLU A 91 -10.32 -29.26 0.09
CA GLU A 91 -10.06 -30.68 0.32
C GLU A 91 -10.35 -31.53 -0.93
N TRP A 92 -11.45 -31.25 -1.65
CA TRP A 92 -11.74 -31.92 -2.92
C TRP A 92 -10.71 -31.59 -3.99
N SER A 93 -10.32 -30.33 -4.12
CA SER A 93 -9.35 -29.89 -5.12
C SER A 93 -8.00 -30.57 -4.91
N GLU A 94 -7.52 -30.58 -3.67
CA GLU A 94 -6.23 -31.18 -3.30
C GLU A 94 -6.27 -32.71 -3.32
N HIS A 95 -7.26 -33.33 -2.64
CA HIS A 95 -7.23 -34.77 -2.35
C HIS A 95 -7.94 -35.65 -3.37
N LEU A 96 -8.88 -35.12 -4.13
CA LEU A 96 -9.62 -35.88 -5.14
C LEU A 96 -9.25 -35.42 -6.54
N TYR A 97 -9.55 -34.17 -6.89
CA TYR A 97 -9.39 -33.66 -8.25
C TYR A 97 -7.94 -33.68 -8.72
N ALA A 98 -7.00 -33.16 -7.93
CA ALA A 98 -5.59 -33.11 -8.30
C ALA A 98 -4.94 -34.50 -8.37
N ARG A 99 -5.51 -35.51 -7.70
CA ARG A 99 -4.95 -36.87 -7.61
C ARG A 99 -5.60 -37.87 -8.56
N ALA A 100 -6.80 -37.59 -9.05
CA ALA A 100 -7.43 -38.36 -10.13
C ALA A 100 -6.61 -38.26 -11.43
N SER A 101 -6.66 -39.28 -12.28
CA SER A 101 -6.11 -39.24 -13.64
C SER A 101 -6.99 -38.40 -14.57
N HIS A 102 -6.36 -37.62 -15.45
CA HIS A 102 -7.06 -36.75 -16.40
C HIS A 102 -6.68 -37.14 -17.84
N GLU A 103 -7.68 -37.21 -18.71
CA GLU A 103 -7.52 -37.52 -20.14
C GLU A 103 -7.45 -36.25 -21.02
N GLY A 104 -7.40 -35.07 -20.40
CA GLY A 104 -7.29 -33.80 -21.11
C GLY A 104 -6.01 -33.70 -21.93
N GLU A 105 -6.02 -32.82 -22.94
CA GLU A 105 -4.85 -32.53 -23.77
C GLU A 105 -3.64 -32.17 -22.90
N GLY A 106 -2.51 -32.82 -23.17
CA GLY A 106 -1.27 -32.64 -22.43
C GLY A 106 -1.26 -33.27 -21.03
N MET A 107 -2.24 -34.08 -20.64
CA MET A 107 -2.22 -34.84 -19.37
C MET A 107 -1.77 -36.29 -19.54
N ASP A 108 -1.97 -36.90 -20.71
CA ASP A 108 -1.54 -38.27 -21.03
C ASP A 108 -1.95 -39.32 -19.96
N GLY A 109 -3.13 -39.16 -19.35
CA GLY A 109 -3.64 -40.04 -18.30
C GLY A 109 -3.01 -39.82 -16.91
N GLN A 110 -2.12 -38.83 -16.77
CA GLN A 110 -1.51 -38.46 -15.48
C GLN A 110 -2.45 -37.59 -14.66
N SER A 111 -2.22 -37.54 -13.35
CA SER A 111 -2.93 -36.62 -12.46
C SER A 111 -2.30 -35.22 -12.47
N PRO A 112 -3.07 -34.14 -12.26
CA PRO A 112 -2.53 -32.78 -12.14
C PRO A 112 -1.40 -32.71 -11.10
N TRP A 113 -1.53 -33.45 -10.01
CA TRP A 113 -0.51 -33.57 -8.98
C TRP A 113 0.77 -34.23 -9.49
N ALA A 114 0.68 -35.35 -10.22
CA ALA A 114 1.83 -36.02 -10.81
C ALA A 114 2.55 -35.11 -11.83
N LYS A 115 1.78 -34.43 -12.68
CA LYS A 115 2.30 -33.46 -13.65
C LYS A 115 3.00 -32.27 -12.98
N ALA A 116 2.40 -31.72 -11.93
CA ALA A 116 2.98 -30.63 -11.15
C ALA A 116 4.28 -31.04 -10.43
N GLN A 117 4.43 -32.31 -10.08
CA GLN A 117 5.68 -32.85 -9.54
C GLN A 117 6.75 -33.10 -10.61
N ALA A 118 6.34 -33.54 -11.80
CA ALA A 118 7.26 -33.78 -12.91
C ALA A 118 7.82 -32.47 -13.52
N LEU A 119 7.22 -31.32 -13.19
CA LEU A 119 7.64 -30.01 -13.66
C LEU A 119 9.06 -29.68 -13.15
N LYS A 120 10.01 -29.63 -14.08
CA LYS A 120 11.42 -29.28 -13.79
C LYS A 120 11.70 -27.78 -13.87
N GLN A 121 10.74 -27.00 -14.36
CA GLN A 121 10.91 -25.56 -14.51
C GLN A 121 10.97 -24.89 -13.13
N PRO A 122 11.86 -23.90 -12.94
CA PRO A 122 11.90 -23.17 -11.70
C PRO A 122 10.60 -22.39 -11.52
N VAL A 123 10.07 -22.42 -10.30
CA VAL A 123 8.88 -21.63 -9.96
C VAL A 123 9.33 -20.23 -9.58
N HIS A 124 8.89 -19.26 -10.38
CA HIS A 124 9.08 -17.85 -10.08
C HIS A 124 8.33 -17.48 -8.79
N ARG A 125 9.03 -16.92 -7.80
CA ARG A 125 8.45 -16.49 -6.53
C ARG A 125 8.81 -15.06 -6.19
N ILE A 126 7.83 -14.31 -5.73
CA ILE A 126 8.01 -12.96 -5.21
C ILE A 126 8.52 -13.08 -3.78
N GLU A 127 9.66 -12.46 -3.48
CA GLU A 127 10.29 -12.54 -2.15
C GLU A 127 9.73 -11.50 -1.18
N ASP A 128 9.44 -10.29 -1.66
CA ASP A 128 8.86 -9.21 -0.86
C ASP A 128 7.33 -9.22 -0.99
N GLU A 129 6.66 -10.02 -0.16
CA GLU A 129 5.19 -10.09 -0.13
C GLU A 129 4.55 -8.74 0.18
N ARG A 130 5.25 -7.81 0.83
CA ARG A 130 4.72 -6.48 1.16
C ARG A 130 4.63 -5.57 -0.08
N ALA A 131 5.37 -5.88 -1.14
CA ALA A 131 5.20 -5.24 -2.44
C ALA A 131 3.81 -5.54 -3.03
N LEU A 132 3.27 -6.74 -2.78
CA LEU A 132 1.91 -7.10 -3.22
C LEU A 132 0.85 -6.26 -2.54
N ASP A 133 0.98 -5.98 -1.24
CA ASP A 133 0.06 -5.10 -0.50
C ASP A 133 -0.07 -3.74 -1.20
N MET A 134 1.07 -3.19 -1.66
CA MET A 134 1.12 -1.89 -2.33
C MET A 134 0.64 -1.95 -3.78
N LEU A 135 0.88 -3.04 -4.51
CA LEU A 135 0.30 -3.25 -5.85
C LEU A 135 -1.24 -3.31 -5.79
N LEU A 136 -1.78 -3.95 -4.74
CA LEU A 136 -3.21 -4.12 -4.54
C LEU A 136 -3.93 -2.86 -4.02
N CYS A 137 -3.20 -1.83 -3.61
CA CYS A 137 -3.79 -0.55 -3.20
C CYS A 137 -4.70 0.04 -4.30
N GLU A 138 -5.77 0.71 -3.86
CA GLU A 138 -6.69 1.38 -4.78
C GLU A 138 -5.98 2.51 -5.53
N LEU A 139 -6.17 2.55 -6.85
CA LEU A 139 -5.63 3.60 -7.70
C LEU A 139 -6.40 4.91 -7.50
N GLY A 140 -5.68 5.98 -7.15
CA GLY A 140 -6.19 7.35 -7.17
C GLY A 140 -6.13 8.00 -8.56
N GLY A 141 -5.50 7.32 -9.53
CA GLY A 141 -5.27 7.82 -10.89
C GLY A 141 -4.16 8.87 -10.97
N THR A 142 -4.06 9.51 -12.14
CA THR A 142 -3.03 10.53 -12.44
C THR A 142 -3.44 11.92 -11.93
N ARG A 143 -2.52 12.66 -11.32
CA ARG A 143 -2.71 14.03 -10.85
C ARG A 143 -1.49 14.88 -11.15
N THR A 144 -1.69 16.18 -11.32
CA THR A 144 -0.59 17.13 -11.48
C THR A 144 -0.16 17.65 -10.11
N VAL A 145 1.15 17.63 -9.85
CA VAL A 145 1.72 18.20 -8.62
C VAL A 145 1.75 19.72 -8.73
N THR A 146 1.33 20.40 -7.67
CA THR A 146 1.39 21.87 -7.60
C THR A 146 2.50 22.32 -6.66
N LYS A 147 2.88 23.60 -6.69
CA LYS A 147 3.82 24.19 -5.72
C LYS A 147 3.39 24.03 -4.26
N LYS A 148 2.09 23.82 -4.00
CA LYS A 148 1.53 23.61 -2.66
C LYS A 148 1.42 22.12 -2.28
N GLY A 149 1.87 21.20 -3.14
CA GLY A 149 1.69 19.75 -3.00
C GLY A 149 0.61 19.20 -3.93
N LEU A 150 -0.01 18.10 -3.51
CA LEU A 150 -0.91 17.28 -4.31
C LEU A 150 -2.35 17.39 -3.82
N ARG A 151 -3.29 17.73 -4.70
CA ARG A 151 -4.71 17.80 -4.36
C ARG A 151 -5.42 16.50 -4.76
N PHE A 152 -6.04 15.84 -3.80
CA PHE A 152 -6.79 14.61 -4.02
C PHE A 152 -8.05 14.60 -3.15
N GLU A 153 -9.22 14.33 -3.75
CA GLU A 153 -10.53 14.28 -3.07
C GLU A 153 -10.81 15.45 -2.11
N ARG A 154 -10.59 16.68 -2.61
CA ARG A 154 -10.77 17.94 -1.86
C ARG A 154 -9.80 18.14 -0.69
N ALA A 155 -8.86 17.23 -0.48
CA ALA A 155 -7.82 17.29 0.53
C ALA A 155 -6.45 17.64 -0.10
N GLN A 156 -5.58 18.27 0.69
CA GLN A 156 -4.23 18.65 0.27
C GLN A 156 -3.19 17.74 0.95
N TYR A 157 -2.37 17.08 0.15
CA TYR A 157 -1.30 16.22 0.60
C TYR A 157 0.04 16.88 0.29
N ILE A 158 0.95 16.81 1.25
CA ILE A 158 2.26 17.44 1.18
C ILE A 158 3.35 16.41 1.49
N ASP A 159 4.47 16.57 0.82
CA ASP A 159 5.75 15.97 1.15
C ASP A 159 6.84 16.87 0.55
N PRO A 160 7.97 17.11 1.23
CA PRO A 160 9.04 17.93 0.69
C PRO A 160 9.52 17.48 -0.69
N LEU A 161 9.53 16.17 -0.98
CA LEU A 161 9.96 15.65 -2.28
C LEU A 161 9.02 16.04 -3.42
N LEU A 162 7.74 16.29 -3.15
CA LEU A 162 6.79 16.74 -4.18
C LEU A 162 7.15 18.11 -4.75
N CYS A 163 7.89 18.95 -4.02
CA CYS A 163 8.27 20.27 -4.55
C CYS A 163 9.18 20.15 -5.77
N LEU A 164 9.98 19.08 -5.84
CA LEU A 164 10.88 18.78 -6.96
C LEU A 164 10.13 18.31 -8.21
N HIS A 165 8.87 17.92 -8.06
CA HIS A 165 8.03 17.44 -9.15
C HIS A 165 6.90 18.43 -9.51
N ALA A 166 6.97 19.68 -9.03
CA ALA A 166 5.92 20.68 -9.24
C ALA A 166 5.73 21.00 -10.74
N GLY A 167 4.51 20.80 -11.23
CA GLY A 167 4.17 20.95 -12.65
C GLY A 167 4.06 19.63 -13.41
N HIS A 168 4.56 18.52 -12.84
CA HIS A 168 4.54 17.20 -13.49
C HIS A 168 3.38 16.33 -13.03
N THR A 169 3.08 15.30 -13.84
CA THR A 169 2.06 14.29 -13.57
C THR A 169 2.63 13.16 -12.70
N VAL A 170 1.83 12.72 -11.74
CA VAL A 170 2.12 11.60 -10.85
C VAL A 170 0.92 10.67 -10.76
N THR A 171 1.16 9.38 -10.57
CA THR A 171 0.13 8.38 -10.28
C THR A 171 0.06 8.14 -8.78
N ILE A 172 -1.15 8.03 -8.25
CA ILE A 172 -1.40 7.91 -6.82
C ILE A 172 -2.00 6.55 -6.49
N ARG A 173 -1.59 5.98 -5.35
CA ARG A 173 -2.25 4.87 -4.67
C ARG A 173 -2.71 5.26 -3.28
N ARG A 174 -3.92 4.84 -2.90
CA ARG A 174 -4.49 5.05 -1.56
C ARG A 174 -3.93 4.03 -0.57
N ASP A 175 -3.65 4.47 0.65
CA ASP A 175 -3.43 3.55 1.76
C ASP A 175 -4.80 3.09 2.32
N ALA A 176 -5.07 1.79 2.25
CA ALA A 176 -6.32 1.23 2.76
C ALA A 176 -6.45 1.33 4.30
N GLY A 177 -5.33 1.48 5.01
CA GLY A 177 -5.29 1.60 6.47
C GLY A 177 -5.25 3.04 6.99
N ASP A 178 -4.97 4.03 6.14
CA ASP A 178 -4.81 5.43 6.54
C ASP A 178 -5.20 6.39 5.40
N MET A 179 -6.40 6.95 5.48
CA MET A 179 -6.89 7.93 4.49
C MET A 179 -6.04 9.20 4.42
N GLY A 180 -5.18 9.48 5.41
CA GLY A 180 -4.26 10.60 5.42
C GLY A 180 -2.98 10.35 4.63
N ARG A 181 -2.77 9.15 4.07
CA ARG A 181 -1.56 8.78 3.32
C ARG A 181 -1.86 8.41 1.88
N LEU A 182 -1.01 8.91 0.99
CA LEU A 182 -0.99 8.56 -0.42
C LEU A 182 0.43 8.14 -0.83
N TYR A 183 0.54 7.02 -1.53
CA TYR A 183 1.79 6.61 -2.17
C TYR A 183 1.84 7.22 -3.56
N VAL A 184 2.90 7.98 -3.84
CA VAL A 184 3.03 8.76 -5.08
C VAL A 184 4.12 8.15 -5.96
N TYR A 185 3.81 7.97 -7.24
CA TYR A 185 4.68 7.40 -8.25
C TYR A 185 4.78 8.35 -9.45
N ALA A 186 5.90 8.34 -10.16
CA ALA A 186 6.02 9.02 -11.45
C ALA A 186 5.01 8.43 -12.45
N ALA A 187 4.32 9.30 -13.20
CA ALA A 187 3.33 8.85 -14.17
C ALA A 187 3.98 8.14 -15.38
N GLU A 188 3.21 7.28 -16.07
CA GLU A 188 3.71 6.55 -17.25
C GLU A 188 4.08 7.48 -18.42
N ASP A 189 3.49 8.67 -18.47
CA ASP A 189 3.68 9.70 -19.50
C ASP A 189 4.76 10.73 -19.14
N SER A 190 5.51 10.53 -18.06
CA SER A 190 6.57 11.44 -17.65
C SER A 190 7.80 11.31 -18.55
N GLU A 191 8.20 12.40 -19.21
CA GLU A 191 9.42 12.44 -20.04
C GLU A 191 10.70 12.65 -19.22
N GLU A 192 10.58 13.25 -18.03
CA GLU A 192 11.71 13.64 -17.18
C GLU A 192 12.05 12.60 -16.09
N PHE A 193 11.10 11.73 -15.72
CA PHE A 193 11.27 10.75 -14.66
C PHE A 193 10.96 9.33 -15.15
N ALA A 194 11.61 8.34 -14.55
CA ALA A 194 11.37 6.94 -14.92
C ALA A 194 9.92 6.56 -14.57
N ALA A 195 9.14 6.17 -15.58
CA ALA A 195 7.76 5.75 -15.42
C ALA A 195 7.58 4.71 -14.29
N GLY A 196 6.64 4.96 -13.39
CA GLY A 196 6.34 4.06 -12.27
C GLY A 196 7.34 4.09 -11.10
N GLU A 197 8.32 5.00 -11.11
CA GLU A 197 9.23 5.20 -9.98
C GLU A 197 8.49 5.69 -8.74
N PHE A 198 8.80 5.11 -7.58
CA PHE A 198 8.25 5.57 -6.31
C PHE A 198 8.91 6.87 -5.86
N ILE A 199 8.11 7.92 -5.66
CA ILE A 199 8.57 9.26 -5.29
C ILE A 199 8.56 9.43 -3.77
N CYS A 200 7.38 9.36 -3.14
CA CYS A 200 7.22 9.63 -1.71
C CYS A 200 5.88 9.14 -1.14
N VAL A 201 5.74 9.21 0.19
CA VAL A 201 4.45 9.07 0.88
C VAL A 201 3.92 10.45 1.22
N ALA A 202 2.99 10.95 0.41
CA ALA A 202 2.37 12.25 0.65
C ALA A 202 1.35 12.15 1.79
N LYS A 203 1.41 13.11 2.71
CA LYS A 203 0.59 13.13 3.93
C LYS A 203 -0.33 14.34 3.94
N ASN A 204 -1.56 14.16 4.38
CA ASN A 204 -2.46 15.28 4.65
C ASN A 204 -2.48 15.56 6.17
N PRO A 205 -2.00 16.72 6.65
CA PRO A 205 -1.98 17.07 8.07
C PRO A 205 -3.36 17.09 8.76
N GLU A 206 -4.43 17.43 8.03
CA GLU A 206 -5.80 17.50 8.56
C GLU A 206 -6.43 16.10 8.70
N LEU A 207 -6.09 15.17 7.79
CA LEU A 207 -6.59 13.79 7.79
C LEU A 207 -5.70 12.83 8.61
N THR A 208 -4.42 13.14 8.75
CA THR A 208 -3.48 12.41 9.64
C THR A 208 -3.73 12.72 11.13
N GLY A 209 -4.62 13.68 11.43
CA GLY A 209 -5.07 14.12 12.75
C GLY A 209 -6.32 13.42 13.31
N ILE A 210 -6.52 12.11 13.06
CA ILE A 210 -7.52 11.33 13.80
C ILE A 210 -6.93 10.80 15.11
N SER A 211 -7.44 11.33 16.22
CA SER A 211 -7.22 10.87 17.60
C SER A 211 -7.93 9.53 17.91
N ARG A 212 -7.27 8.71 18.74
CA ARG A 212 -7.61 7.36 19.24
C ARG A 212 -9.08 7.10 19.63
N GLN A 213 -9.92 8.10 19.90
CA GLN A 213 -11.24 7.89 20.51
C GLN A 213 -12.37 7.54 19.53
N GLN A 214 -12.31 7.97 18.27
CA GLN A 214 -13.37 7.68 17.29
C GLN A 214 -13.18 6.31 16.62
N VAL A 215 -11.93 5.88 16.39
CA VAL A 215 -11.62 4.53 15.87
C VAL A 215 -11.65 3.48 16.98
N ALA A 216 -11.24 3.80 18.22
CA ALA A 216 -11.39 2.88 19.35
C ALA A 216 -12.83 2.82 19.90
N GLY A 217 -13.68 3.83 19.69
CA GLY A 217 -15.09 3.81 20.07
C GLY A 217 -15.92 2.88 19.19
N ALA A 218 -15.76 2.99 17.86
CA ALA A 218 -16.44 2.13 16.89
C ALA A 218 -15.91 0.68 16.92
N ALA A 219 -14.60 0.48 17.13
CA ALA A 219 -14.02 -0.85 17.28
C ALA A 219 -14.33 -1.49 18.65
N ARG A 220 -14.47 -0.73 19.75
CA ARG A 220 -14.82 -1.30 21.07
C ARG A 220 -16.32 -1.58 21.24
N HIS A 221 -17.20 -0.98 20.43
CA HIS A 221 -18.60 -1.39 20.36
C HIS A 221 -18.76 -2.65 19.48
N LEU A 222 -18.08 -2.70 18.33
CA LEU A 222 -18.17 -3.85 17.41
C LEU A 222 -17.41 -5.11 17.93
N GLN A 223 -16.31 -4.95 18.67
CA GLN A 223 -15.56 -6.07 19.27
C GLN A 223 -16.20 -6.58 20.58
N ARG A 224 -16.95 -5.75 21.32
CA ARG A 224 -17.70 -6.18 22.53
C ARG A 224 -19.02 -6.85 22.19
N GLU A 225 -19.59 -6.62 21.01
CA GLU A 225 -20.74 -7.39 20.51
C GLU A 225 -20.31 -8.71 19.85
N LEU A 226 -19.09 -8.80 19.29
CA LEU A 226 -18.57 -10.05 18.71
C LEU A 226 -18.00 -11.05 19.73
N ASN A 227 -17.50 -10.60 20.89
CA ASN A 227 -16.81 -11.47 21.86
C ASN A 227 -17.51 -11.63 23.23
N ARG A 228 -18.78 -11.23 23.37
CA ARG A 228 -19.61 -11.51 24.57
C ARG A 228 -20.60 -12.66 24.42
N ALA A 229 -20.47 -13.47 23.37
CA ALA A 229 -21.33 -14.63 23.16
C ALA A 229 -20.54 -15.91 22.87
N HIS A 230 -19.45 -16.17 23.60
CA HIS A 230 -18.86 -17.51 23.64
C HIS A 230 -18.73 -17.99 25.10
N GLY A 231 -19.60 -18.94 25.44
CA GLY A 231 -19.75 -19.57 26.74
C GLY A 231 -21.16 -19.26 27.26
N GLU A 232 -22.17 -20.11 27.12
CA GLU A 232 -22.20 -21.56 27.34
C GLU A 232 -23.24 -22.21 26.39
N GLU A 233 -23.35 -23.55 26.41
CA GLU A 233 -24.37 -24.35 25.67
C GLU A 233 -24.07 -24.85 24.24
N HIS A 234 -22.84 -25.25 23.93
CA HIS A 234 -22.62 -26.29 22.90
C HIS A 234 -21.71 -27.41 23.40
N ARG A 235 -21.98 -27.86 24.63
CA ARG A 235 -21.31 -29.01 25.25
C ARG A 235 -22.16 -30.30 25.19
N GLN A 236 -23.30 -30.30 24.50
CA GLN A 236 -24.15 -31.49 24.32
C GLN A 236 -24.74 -31.59 22.90
N LEU A 237 -23.89 -31.65 21.87
CA LEU A 237 -24.25 -32.33 20.62
C LEU A 237 -23.04 -33.07 20.03
N ARG A 238 -22.28 -33.70 20.93
CA ARG A 238 -21.20 -34.65 20.63
C ARG A 238 -21.69 -36.11 20.66
N ALA A 239 -22.97 -36.33 20.41
CA ALA A 239 -23.54 -37.67 20.33
C ALA A 239 -24.48 -37.75 19.11
N ARG A 240 -24.09 -38.60 18.17
CA ARG A 240 -24.81 -39.05 16.96
C ARG A 240 -24.78 -38.08 15.78
N ILE A 241 -23.62 -38.01 15.13
CA ILE A 241 -23.58 -37.78 13.68
C ILE A 241 -23.62 -39.15 13.02
N LYS A 242 -24.72 -39.41 12.31
CA LYS A 242 -24.84 -40.47 11.33
C LYS A 242 -23.93 -40.06 10.16
N GLN A 243 -22.99 -40.92 9.78
CA GLN A 243 -21.90 -40.62 8.83
C GLN A 243 -22.41 -39.85 7.60
N ASP A 244 -21.89 -38.63 7.38
CA ASP A 244 -22.03 -37.90 6.12
C ASP A 244 -21.15 -38.63 5.07
N PRO A 245 -21.73 -39.19 3.99
CA PRO A 245 -20.97 -39.95 3.00
C PRO A 245 -19.89 -39.11 2.30
N VAL A 246 -20.07 -37.79 2.17
CA VAL A 246 -19.09 -36.91 1.52
C VAL A 246 -17.85 -36.75 2.37
N GLN A 247 -18.06 -36.53 3.67
CA GLN A 247 -16.98 -36.39 4.62
C GLN A 247 -16.16 -37.69 4.71
N ALA A 248 -16.81 -38.85 4.65
CA ALA A 248 -16.12 -40.14 4.63
C ALA A 248 -15.28 -40.37 3.36
N ILE A 249 -15.76 -39.93 2.18
CA ILE A 249 -15.01 -40.00 0.91
C ILE A 249 -13.78 -39.08 0.97
N ILE A 250 -13.94 -37.86 1.46
CA ILE A 250 -12.85 -36.90 1.63
C ILE A 250 -11.83 -37.43 2.65
N GLU A 251 -12.26 -37.94 3.79
CA GLU A 251 -11.39 -38.52 4.81
C GLU A 251 -10.61 -39.73 4.29
N HIS A 252 -11.24 -40.58 3.47
CA HIS A 252 -10.56 -41.69 2.80
C HIS A 252 -9.50 -41.20 1.81
N ALA A 253 -9.81 -40.18 1.01
CA ALA A 253 -8.86 -39.56 0.08
C ALA A 253 -7.68 -38.86 0.81
N ILE A 254 -7.96 -38.20 1.95
CA ILE A 254 -6.94 -37.63 2.83
C ILE A 254 -6.04 -38.74 3.39
N ALA A 255 -6.62 -39.85 3.85
CA ALA A 255 -5.85 -40.98 4.40
C ALA A 255 -4.91 -41.59 3.35
N GLN A 256 -5.36 -41.77 2.11
CA GLN A 256 -4.52 -42.28 1.02
C GLN A 256 -3.43 -41.30 0.58
N SER A 257 -3.68 -40.00 0.68
CA SER A 257 -2.75 -38.97 0.22
C SER A 257 -1.64 -38.61 1.21
N ARG A 258 -1.84 -38.83 2.53
CA ARG A 258 -0.84 -38.53 3.57
C ARG A 258 0.50 -39.27 3.38
N ASN A 259 0.51 -40.38 2.66
CA ASN A 259 1.73 -41.16 2.41
C ASN A 259 2.70 -40.51 1.42
N VAL A 260 2.32 -39.43 0.73
CA VAL A 260 3.20 -38.77 -0.24
C VAL A 260 3.16 -37.25 -0.07
N THR A 261 4.21 -36.68 0.53
CA THR A 261 4.38 -35.22 0.71
C THR A 261 5.24 -34.65 -0.41
N ARG A 262 4.77 -33.59 -1.08
CA ARG A 262 5.51 -32.90 -2.14
C ARG A 262 6.66 -32.07 -1.55
N LEU A 263 7.87 -32.25 -2.09
CA LEU A 263 8.99 -31.34 -1.82
C LEU A 263 8.77 -30.02 -2.60
N PRO A 264 9.00 -28.84 -2.01
CA PRO A 264 8.88 -27.58 -2.75
C PRO A 264 9.81 -27.58 -3.98
N PRO A 265 9.31 -27.19 -5.18
CA PRO A 265 10.15 -27.09 -6.36
C PRO A 265 11.20 -26.00 -6.18
N ARG A 266 12.30 -26.09 -6.93
CA ARG A 266 13.31 -25.03 -6.97
C ARG A 266 12.63 -23.72 -7.38
N SER A 267 12.79 -22.68 -6.57
CA SER A 267 12.25 -21.37 -6.87
C SER A 267 13.33 -20.42 -7.36
N THR A 268 12.96 -19.53 -8.27
CA THR A 268 13.78 -18.40 -8.70
C THR A 268 13.09 -17.11 -8.26
N PRO A 269 13.84 -16.13 -7.74
CA PRO A 269 13.27 -14.82 -7.41
C PRO A 269 12.63 -14.20 -8.65
N TYR A 270 11.42 -13.68 -8.49
CA TYR A 270 10.68 -12.96 -9.51
C TYR A 270 10.56 -11.50 -9.09
N SER A 271 10.98 -10.62 -9.98
CA SER A 271 10.94 -9.18 -9.78
C SER A 271 10.51 -8.49 -11.06
N THR A 272 9.74 -7.43 -10.90
CA THR A 272 9.41 -6.45 -11.94
C THR A 272 9.76 -5.08 -11.41
N GLN A 273 9.93 -4.09 -12.28
CA GLN A 273 10.15 -2.71 -11.84
C GLN A 273 9.05 -2.25 -10.88
N ALA A 274 7.79 -2.58 -11.18
CA ALA A 274 6.67 -2.25 -10.30
C ALA A 274 6.77 -2.94 -8.93
N LEU A 275 7.18 -4.22 -8.85
CA LEU A 275 7.43 -4.92 -7.59
C LEU A 275 8.55 -4.26 -6.78
N GLU A 276 9.62 -3.81 -7.42
CA GLU A 276 10.72 -3.13 -6.73
C GLU A 276 10.29 -1.79 -6.15
N GLN A 277 9.57 -0.99 -6.93
CA GLN A 277 9.10 0.34 -6.52
C GLN A 277 8.00 0.25 -5.45
N THR A 278 7.09 -0.71 -5.57
CA THR A 278 6.08 -0.98 -4.54
C THR A 278 6.69 -1.56 -3.27
N GLY A 279 7.73 -2.38 -3.36
CA GLY A 279 8.53 -2.79 -2.19
C GLY A 279 9.20 -1.60 -1.49
N ARG A 280 9.74 -0.62 -2.25
CA ARG A 280 10.27 0.63 -1.68
C ARG A 280 9.17 1.43 -0.97
N ALA A 281 7.99 1.56 -1.59
CA ALA A 281 6.83 2.22 -1.01
C ALA A 281 6.35 1.56 0.30
N ALA A 282 6.29 0.22 0.33
CA ALA A 282 5.90 -0.55 1.51
C ALA A 282 6.85 -0.30 2.69
N ARG A 283 8.16 -0.22 2.42
CA ARG A 283 9.20 0.13 3.42
C ARG A 283 9.15 1.60 3.84
N ALA A 284 8.70 2.51 2.98
CA ALA A 284 8.55 3.92 3.32
C ALA A 284 7.31 4.18 4.20
N GLY A 285 6.19 3.48 3.95
CA GLY A 285 4.95 3.58 4.75
C GLY A 285 5.07 2.99 6.15
N LYS A 286 5.89 1.94 6.31
CA LYS A 286 6.37 1.42 7.59
C LYS A 286 7.84 1.77 7.74
N MET A 287 8.18 3.00 8.15
CA MET A 287 9.57 3.31 8.51
C MET A 287 10.11 2.18 9.40
N PRO A 288 11.13 1.41 8.98
CA PRO A 288 11.83 0.57 9.93
C PRO A 288 12.35 1.52 11.00
N ALA A 289 12.10 1.18 12.28
CA ALA A 289 12.69 1.95 13.37
C ALA A 289 14.20 2.09 13.07
N PRO A 290 14.76 3.31 13.14
CA PRO A 290 16.16 3.52 12.85
C PRO A 290 16.96 2.49 13.67
N LYS A 291 17.89 1.80 13.01
CA LYS A 291 18.73 0.79 13.65
C LYS A 291 19.25 1.38 14.96
N PRO A 292 19.03 0.74 16.12
CA PRO A 292 19.51 1.28 17.38
C PRO A 292 21.03 1.43 17.27
N TRP A 293 21.51 2.64 17.53
CA TRP A 293 22.92 2.94 17.44
C TRP A 293 23.70 2.03 18.38
N THR A 294 24.79 1.47 17.87
CA THR A 294 25.77 0.78 18.69
C THR A 294 26.36 1.76 19.71
N ALA A 295 26.90 1.24 20.82
CA ALA A 295 27.51 2.06 21.85
C ALA A 295 28.65 2.96 21.30
N ALA A 296 29.38 2.47 20.28
CA ALA A 296 30.43 3.23 19.60
C ALA A 296 29.86 4.40 18.76
N GLU A 297 28.77 4.16 18.03
CA GLU A 297 28.10 5.19 17.22
C GLU A 297 27.43 6.25 18.10
N LYS A 298 26.85 5.87 19.26
CA LYS A 298 26.34 6.81 20.26
C LYS A 298 27.44 7.71 20.80
N ALA A 299 28.57 7.14 21.22
CA ALA A 299 29.68 7.91 21.75
C ALA A 299 30.30 8.85 20.71
N TYR A 300 30.35 8.44 19.44
CA TYR A 300 30.82 9.29 18.35
C TYR A 300 29.86 10.44 18.05
N HIS A 301 28.56 10.15 18.03
CA HIS A 301 27.53 11.17 17.82
C HIS A 301 27.43 12.16 18.99
N GLU A 302 27.56 11.69 20.24
CA GLU A 302 27.62 12.55 21.42
C GLU A 302 28.87 13.45 21.40
N LYS A 303 30.02 12.95 20.91
CA LYS A 303 31.21 13.79 20.69
C LYS A 303 30.98 14.86 19.63
N ILE A 304 30.42 14.49 18.48
CA ILE A 304 30.09 15.45 17.41
C ILE A 304 29.09 16.49 17.92
N ASN A 305 28.06 16.08 18.64
CA ASN A 305 27.09 17.02 19.19
C ASN A 305 27.69 17.92 20.25
N ALA A 306 28.57 17.41 21.11
CA ALA A 306 29.29 18.24 22.08
C ALA A 306 30.25 19.22 21.39
N GLU A 307 30.89 18.82 20.28
CA GLU A 307 31.73 19.70 19.45
C GLU A 307 30.89 20.76 18.73
N ILE A 308 29.70 20.41 18.24
CA ILE A 308 28.75 21.34 17.60
C ILE A 308 28.14 22.31 18.63
N GLU A 309 27.72 21.83 19.79
CA GLU A 309 27.19 22.65 20.88
C GLU A 309 28.26 23.58 21.47
N ALA A 310 29.51 23.12 21.55
CA ALA A 310 30.64 23.96 21.95
C ALA A 310 31.00 25.01 20.88
N ALA A 311 30.70 24.76 19.60
CA ALA A 311 31.02 25.64 18.48
C ALA A 311 29.88 26.59 18.07
N ALA A 312 28.66 26.41 18.58
CA ALA A 312 27.48 27.15 18.13
C ALA A 312 26.95 28.15 19.17
N SER A 313 27.57 29.33 19.27
CA SER A 313 26.87 30.50 19.82
C SER A 313 26.00 31.14 18.73
N VAL A 314 24.83 30.57 18.46
CA VAL A 314 23.84 31.21 17.57
C VAL A 314 23.02 32.20 18.39
N VAL A 315 23.27 33.49 18.21
CA VAL A 315 22.42 34.56 18.75
C VAL A 315 21.36 34.88 17.70
N GLU A 316 20.08 34.67 18.02
CA GLU A 316 18.98 35.21 17.21
C GLU A 316 18.97 36.73 17.31
N VAL A 317 19.28 37.41 16.20
CA VAL A 317 19.25 38.88 16.14
C VAL A 317 17.87 39.33 15.67
N HIS A 318 17.09 39.90 16.58
CA HIS A 318 15.81 40.53 16.28
C HIS A 318 16.03 41.92 15.65
N ASP A 319 15.70 42.08 14.36
CA ASP A 319 15.85 43.33 13.60
C ASP A 319 14.50 43.83 13.04
N PRO A 320 13.60 44.35 13.90
CA PRO A 320 12.25 44.73 13.50
C PRO A 320 12.20 45.90 12.50
N ASP A 321 13.23 46.76 12.50
CA ASP A 321 13.27 47.97 11.67
C ASP A 321 14.16 47.79 10.41
N GLY A 322 14.70 46.59 10.18
CA GLY A 322 15.58 46.27 9.04
C GLY A 322 16.97 46.96 9.06
N SER A 323 17.25 47.70 10.14
CA SER A 323 18.46 48.51 10.34
C SER A 323 19.74 47.67 10.42
N LEU A 324 19.70 46.50 11.08
CA LEU A 324 20.86 45.62 11.24
C LEU A 324 21.17 44.88 9.94
N ARG A 325 20.14 44.50 9.18
CA ARG A 325 20.29 43.95 7.83
C ARG A 325 20.90 44.98 6.88
N HIS A 326 20.45 46.23 6.91
CA HIS A 326 21.03 47.29 6.09
C HIS A 326 22.50 47.56 6.45
N TYR A 327 22.78 47.68 7.75
CA TYR A 327 24.13 47.84 8.28
C TYR A 327 25.08 46.72 7.84
N ARG A 328 24.66 45.46 7.96
CA ARG A 328 25.45 44.29 7.53
C ARG A 328 25.84 44.41 6.05
N TRP A 329 24.89 44.70 5.18
CA TRP A 329 25.15 44.78 3.74
C TRP A 329 25.98 46.00 3.34
N VAL A 330 25.75 47.17 3.94
CA VAL A 330 26.57 48.37 3.71
C VAL A 330 28.03 48.12 4.14
N ARG A 331 28.26 47.42 5.25
CA ARG A 331 29.61 47.02 5.69
C ARG A 331 30.27 46.09 4.67
N ILE A 332 29.54 45.10 4.13
CA ILE A 332 30.04 44.21 3.07
C ILE A 332 30.37 45.01 1.80
N GLY A 333 29.52 45.95 1.41
CA GLY A 333 29.76 46.86 0.28
C GLY A 333 31.05 47.67 0.44
N ARG A 334 31.25 48.30 1.61
CA ARG A 334 32.48 49.05 1.93
C ARG A 334 33.74 48.17 1.83
N ARG A 335 33.68 46.91 2.26
CA ARG A 335 34.81 45.95 2.16
C ARG A 335 35.12 45.58 0.70
N ILE A 336 34.08 45.38 -0.12
CA ILE A 336 34.24 45.12 -1.55
C ILE A 336 34.88 46.34 -2.25
N GLU A 337 34.45 47.56 -1.92
CA GLU A 337 35.02 48.81 -2.44
C GLU A 337 36.48 49.02 -1.99
N ALA A 338 36.82 48.62 -0.76
CA ALA A 338 38.18 48.64 -0.24
C ALA A 338 39.09 47.54 -0.84
N GLY A 339 38.56 46.64 -1.68
CA GLY A 339 39.32 45.57 -2.31
C GLY A 339 39.62 44.38 -1.40
N GLU A 340 38.91 44.23 -0.30
CA GLU A 340 39.09 43.11 0.63
C GLU A 340 38.49 41.80 0.09
N ALA A 341 39.04 40.67 0.54
CA ALA A 341 38.49 39.35 0.23
C ALA A 341 37.15 39.13 0.98
N VAL A 342 36.08 38.96 0.21
CA VAL A 342 34.72 38.70 0.68
C VAL A 342 34.22 37.42 0.01
N LYS A 343 33.42 36.60 0.71
CA LYS A 343 32.86 35.35 0.17
C LYS A 343 31.98 35.62 -1.05
N ASP A 344 31.97 34.71 -2.02
CA ASP A 344 31.21 34.86 -3.28
C ASP A 344 29.68 35.02 -3.04
N ASP A 345 29.15 34.33 -2.03
CA ASP A 345 27.75 34.44 -1.61
C ASP A 345 27.43 35.85 -1.07
N ASP A 346 28.34 36.44 -0.29
CA ASP A 346 28.18 37.79 0.26
C ASP A 346 28.32 38.87 -0.83
N ARG A 347 29.19 38.65 -1.84
CA ARG A 347 29.28 39.53 -3.01
C ARG A 347 27.99 39.52 -3.82
N THR A 348 27.47 38.34 -4.12
CA THR A 348 26.19 38.16 -4.83
C THR A 348 25.02 38.75 -4.03
N GLY A 349 25.05 38.57 -2.71
CA GLY A 349 24.06 39.14 -1.80
C GLY A 349 24.08 40.67 -1.77
N TRP A 350 25.26 41.30 -1.74
CA TRP A 350 25.40 42.75 -1.82
C TRP A 350 24.85 43.31 -3.13
N GLU A 351 25.19 42.68 -4.26
CA GLU A 351 24.71 43.12 -5.58
C GLU A 351 23.18 43.09 -5.69
N ARG A 352 22.54 42.08 -5.08
CA ARG A 352 21.07 42.01 -5.00
C ARG A 352 20.50 43.01 -4.00
N TYR A 353 21.17 43.24 -2.88
CA TYR A 353 20.66 44.10 -1.83
C TYR A 353 20.71 45.59 -2.22
N ARG A 354 21.80 46.07 -2.84
CA ARG A 354 21.96 47.48 -3.23
C ARG A 354 20.90 48.00 -4.22
N VAL A 355 20.26 47.09 -4.96
CA VAL A 355 19.17 47.41 -5.92
C VAL A 355 17.78 47.22 -5.34
N SER A 356 17.67 46.72 -4.10
CA SER A 356 16.38 46.45 -3.45
C SER A 356 15.69 47.73 -2.97
N ASP A 357 14.36 47.68 -2.83
CA ASP A 357 13.59 48.79 -2.29
C ASP A 357 13.91 49.05 -0.81
N ASP A 358 14.29 48.01 -0.05
CA ASP A 358 14.76 48.13 1.33
C ASP A 358 16.02 49.00 1.45
N TYR A 359 16.97 48.83 0.53
CA TYR A 359 18.18 49.66 0.49
C TYR A 359 17.84 51.13 0.24
N ARG A 360 16.97 51.40 -0.74
CA ARG A 360 16.52 52.76 -1.07
C ARG A 360 15.74 53.40 0.07
N PHE A 361 14.90 52.63 0.74
CA PHE A 361 14.14 53.08 1.90
C PHE A 361 15.07 53.50 3.05
N MET A 362 16.09 52.67 3.35
CA MET A 362 17.04 52.96 4.42
C MET A 362 17.98 54.13 4.10
N GLU A 363 18.45 54.25 2.85
CA GLU A 363 19.22 55.42 2.39
C GLU A 363 18.41 56.71 2.54
N ARG A 364 17.12 56.66 2.18
CA ARG A 364 16.21 57.80 2.34
C ARG A 364 16.01 58.18 3.80
N ILE A 365 15.83 57.20 4.70
CA ILE A 365 15.75 57.45 6.14
C ILE A 365 17.04 58.10 6.66
N CYS A 366 18.20 57.53 6.32
CA CYS A 366 19.49 58.09 6.73
C CYS A 366 19.66 59.54 6.26
N ALA A 367 19.27 59.83 5.02
CA ALA A 367 19.31 61.18 4.45
C ALA A 367 18.32 62.15 5.12
N ASP A 368 17.07 61.73 5.33
CA ASP A 368 16.00 62.56 5.91
C ASP A 368 16.31 62.96 7.36
N PHE A 369 17.02 62.11 8.11
CA PHE A 369 17.43 62.38 9.50
C PHE A 369 18.88 62.90 9.63
N GLY A 370 19.64 63.02 8.53
CA GLY A 370 21.03 63.47 8.55
C GLY A 370 21.98 62.56 9.35
N MET A 371 21.69 61.27 9.40
CA MET A 371 22.43 60.27 10.18
C MET A 371 23.12 59.26 9.26
N THR A 372 24.24 58.69 9.73
CA THR A 372 24.86 57.53 9.07
C THR A 372 24.23 56.23 9.58
N ILE A 373 24.29 55.14 8.79
CA ILE A 373 23.80 53.83 9.25
C ILE A 373 24.50 53.34 10.54
N ASP A 374 25.77 53.72 10.72
CA ASP A 374 26.53 53.45 11.94
C ASP A 374 25.89 54.15 13.17
N GLN A 375 25.32 55.35 12.99
CA GLN A 375 24.58 56.08 14.03
C GLN A 375 23.18 55.51 14.26
N VAL A 376 22.50 55.07 13.20
CA VAL A 376 21.14 54.47 13.27
C VAL A 376 21.14 53.15 14.05
N VAL A 377 22.19 52.34 13.89
CA VAL A 377 22.29 51.03 14.57
C VAL A 377 22.89 51.14 15.99
N GLY A 378 23.60 52.23 16.30
CA GLY A 378 24.15 52.49 17.63
C GLY A 378 24.99 51.33 18.18
N SER A 379 24.87 51.02 19.48
CA SER A 379 25.59 49.92 20.13
C SER A 379 25.15 48.51 19.68
N ARG A 380 24.06 48.37 18.91
CA ARG A 380 23.58 47.06 18.42
C ARG A 380 24.50 46.46 17.35
N ALA A 381 25.34 47.26 16.69
CA ALA A 381 26.29 46.82 15.66
C ALA A 381 27.37 45.86 16.21
N GLN A 382 27.69 45.94 17.50
CA GLN A 382 28.70 45.10 18.16
C GLN A 382 28.22 43.66 18.41
N ALA A 383 26.92 43.38 18.25
CA ALA A 383 26.32 42.07 18.51
C ALA A 383 26.25 41.17 17.26
N LEU A 384 26.63 41.67 16.09
CA LEU A 384 26.69 40.88 14.86
C LEU A 384 28.07 40.20 14.75
N PRO A 385 28.13 38.88 14.55
CA PRO A 385 29.41 38.19 14.34
C PRO A 385 30.13 38.75 13.10
N GLU A 386 31.47 38.78 13.15
CA GLU A 386 32.33 39.31 12.08
C GLU A 386 32.25 38.56 10.75
#